data_AF-A0A0Z8DJ38-F1
#
_entry.id   AF-A0A0Z8DJ38-F1
#
_cell.length_a   1.000
_cell.length_b   1.000
_cell.length_c   1.000
_cell.angle_alpha   90.00
_cell.angle_beta   90.00
_cell.angle_gamma   90.00
#
_symmetry.space_group_name_H-M   'P 1'
#
loop_
_entity.id
_entity.type
_entity.pdbx_description
1 polymer ?
#
loop_
_entity_poly.entity_id
_entity_poly.type
_entity_poly.pdbx_seq_one_letter_code
_entity_poly.pdbx_strand_id
1 'polypeptide(L)'
;MKRKNKQNGYSATIASEYIDLKQAIYNISTKLEPVLKFENKRPTGEIIAYRAWFTQKGLPPFSVKFTTDVDLPTYMSIIQFDDLQACEVGNNVYFKARDLKEIK
;
A
#
# COMPACT_ATOMS: atom_id res chain seq x y z
N MET A 1 -16.05 -30.20 0.92
CA MET A 1 -15.90 -28.97 0.11
C MET A 1 -14.45 -28.50 0.19
N LYS A 2 -13.65 -28.69 -0.88
CA LYS A 2 -12.23 -28.27 -0.89
C LYS A 2 -12.16 -26.76 -1.07
N ARG A 3 -11.42 -26.05 -0.19
CA ARG A 3 -11.15 -24.62 -0.34
C ARG A 3 -10.42 -24.41 -1.67
N LYS A 4 -11.05 -23.69 -2.61
CA LYS A 4 -10.38 -23.21 -3.83
C LYS A 4 -9.31 -22.22 -3.39
N ASN A 5 -8.05 -22.60 -3.57
CA ASN A 5 -6.83 -21.80 -3.52
C ASN A 5 -6.98 -20.39 -2.93
N LYS A 6 -6.72 -20.22 -1.61
CA LYS A 6 -6.32 -18.89 -1.12
C LYS A 6 -5.11 -18.50 -1.96
N GLN A 7 -5.19 -17.40 -2.71
CA GLN A 7 -4.02 -16.84 -3.36
C GLN A 7 -3.04 -16.45 -2.25
N ASN A 8 -2.02 -17.27 -2.02
CA ASN A 8 -0.97 -16.95 -1.09
C ASN A 8 -0.13 -15.83 -1.72
N GLY A 9 -0.24 -14.62 -1.19
CA GLY A 9 0.55 -13.48 -1.63
C GLY A 9 -0.29 -12.26 -1.96
N TYR A 10 0.36 -11.31 -2.63
CA TYR A 10 -0.28 -10.07 -3.04
C TYR A 10 -1.10 -10.27 -4.30
N SER A 11 -2.34 -9.76 -4.32
CA SER A 11 -3.13 -9.66 -5.53
C SER A 11 -4.02 -8.43 -5.57
N ALA A 12 -4.34 -7.98 -6.78
CA ALA A 12 -5.26 -6.86 -7.00
C ALA A 12 -6.69 -7.22 -6.57
N THR A 13 -7.09 -8.49 -6.70
CA THR A 13 -8.40 -8.97 -6.25
C THR A 13 -8.58 -8.75 -4.76
N ILE A 14 -7.62 -9.15 -3.93
CA ILE A 14 -7.69 -8.92 -2.48
C ILE A 14 -7.74 -7.42 -2.19
N ALA A 15 -6.95 -6.58 -2.88
CA ALA A 15 -7.00 -5.13 -2.66
C ALA A 15 -8.39 -4.53 -2.88
N SER A 16 -9.09 -4.98 -3.93
CA SER A 16 -10.43 -4.50 -4.26
C SER A 16 -11.52 -4.92 -3.27
N GLU A 17 -11.26 -5.89 -2.39
CA GLU A 17 -12.16 -6.26 -1.29
C GLU A 17 -12.13 -5.23 -0.14
N TYR A 18 -11.03 -4.49 -0.01
CA TYR A 18 -10.81 -3.54 1.09
C TYR A 18 -10.84 -2.08 0.65
N ILE A 19 -10.44 -1.78 -0.59
CA ILE A 19 -10.34 -0.41 -1.12
C ILE A 19 -11.23 -0.27 -2.35
N ASP A 20 -12.14 0.71 -2.32
CA ASP A 20 -12.97 1.03 -3.47
C ASP A 20 -12.23 1.99 -4.42
N LEU A 21 -11.61 1.47 -5.48
CA LEU A 21 -10.88 2.28 -6.46
C LEU A 21 -11.76 3.26 -7.25
N LYS A 22 -13.10 3.21 -7.12
CA LYS A 22 -14.02 4.19 -7.71
C LYS A 22 -14.22 5.41 -6.81
N GLN A 23 -13.84 5.33 -5.53
CA GLN A 23 -13.91 6.44 -4.59
C GLN A 23 -12.56 7.14 -4.49
N ALA A 24 -12.60 8.43 -4.17
CA ALA A 24 -11.39 9.23 -3.98
C ALA A 24 -10.51 8.64 -2.86
N ILE A 25 -9.23 8.50 -3.17
CA ILE A 25 -8.18 8.18 -2.21
C ILE A 25 -7.29 9.40 -2.09
N TYR A 26 -7.07 9.86 -0.86
CA TYR A 26 -6.27 11.04 -0.57
C TYR A 26 -4.92 10.63 -0.03
N ASN A 27 -3.85 11.26 -0.54
CA ASN A 27 -2.56 11.21 0.11
C ASN A 27 -2.60 12.00 1.43
N ILE A 28 -2.19 11.39 2.54
CA ILE A 28 -2.06 12.06 3.84
C ILE A 28 -0.62 12.10 4.35
N SER A 29 0.35 11.74 3.51
CA SER A 29 1.77 11.81 3.81
C SER A 29 2.43 13.01 3.14
N THR A 30 3.42 13.59 3.79
CA THR A 30 4.24 14.68 3.22
C THR A 30 5.58 14.20 2.67
N LYS A 31 5.96 12.96 2.99
CA LYS A 31 7.19 12.30 2.54
C LYS A 31 7.01 10.79 2.57
N LEU A 32 7.78 10.08 1.76
CA LEU A 32 7.91 8.64 1.87
C LEU A 32 8.73 8.26 3.11
N GLU A 33 8.25 7.25 3.83
CA GLU A 33 8.95 6.64 4.95
C GLU A 33 9.81 5.48 4.44
N PRO A 34 11.15 5.50 4.61
CA PRO A 34 11.99 4.39 4.22
C PRO A 34 11.72 3.18 5.12
N VAL A 35 11.59 2.01 4.51
CA VAL A 35 11.46 0.73 5.19
C VAL A 35 12.80 0.02 5.12
N LEU A 36 13.42 -0.15 6.29
CA LEU A 36 14.73 -0.80 6.42
C LEU A 36 14.58 -2.32 6.40
N LYS A 37 15.60 -2.98 5.85
CA LYS A 37 15.78 -4.42 6.01
C LYS A 37 16.16 -4.75 7.44
N PHE A 38 15.59 -5.84 7.95
CA PHE A 38 15.94 -6.39 9.25
C PHE A 38 16.57 -7.76 9.06
N GLU A 39 17.74 -7.96 9.66
CA GLU A 39 18.40 -9.25 9.78
C GLU A 39 18.68 -9.50 11.26
N ASN A 40 18.38 -10.70 11.75
CA ASN A 40 18.56 -11.05 13.17
C ASN A 40 17.94 -10.03 14.15
N LYS A 41 16.75 -9.50 13.81
CA LYS A 41 16.02 -8.47 14.56
C LYS A 41 16.72 -7.12 14.70
N ARG A 42 17.76 -6.85 13.88
CA ARG A 42 18.45 -5.55 13.82
C ARG A 42 18.29 -4.94 12.43
N PRO A 43 18.10 -3.62 12.31
CA PRO A 43 18.09 -2.96 11.01
C PRO A 43 19.49 -3.01 10.40
N THR A 44 19.59 -3.33 9.11
CA THR A 44 20.88 -3.35 8.40
C THR A 44 21.30 -1.97 7.89
N GLY A 45 20.38 -1.01 7.90
CA GLY A 45 20.55 0.30 7.24
C GLY A 45 20.21 0.29 5.75
N GLU A 46 19.99 -0.88 5.14
CA GLU A 46 19.56 -1.03 3.76
C GLU A 46 18.06 -0.68 3.63
N ILE A 47 17.73 0.30 2.78
CA ILE A 47 16.34 0.62 2.43
C ILE A 47 15.87 -0.41 1.38
N ILE A 48 14.80 -1.13 1.68
CA ILE A 48 14.24 -2.17 0.81
C ILE A 48 12.87 -1.82 0.23
N ALA A 49 12.26 -0.76 0.73
CA ALA A 49 10.97 -0.25 0.29
C ALA A 49 10.74 1.15 0.86
N TYR A 50 9.68 1.78 0.38
CA TYR A 50 9.13 3.01 0.90
C TYR A 50 7.68 2.80 1.30
N ARG A 51 7.17 3.64 2.20
CA ARG A 51 5.79 3.59 2.66
C ARG A 51 5.20 5.00 2.72
N ALA A 52 3.95 5.12 2.29
CA ALA A 52 3.13 6.29 2.54
C ALA A 52 1.76 5.87 3.08
N TRP A 53 1.09 6.83 3.70
CA TRP A 53 -0.25 6.73 4.26
C TRP A 53 -1.27 7.47 3.41
N PHE A 54 -2.44 6.84 3.28
CA PHE A 54 -3.55 7.30 2.48
C PHE A 54 -4.86 7.15 3.27
N THR A 55 -5.90 7.84 2.82
CA THR A 55 -7.24 7.70 3.40
C THR A 55 -8.31 7.64 2.32
N GLN A 56 -9.41 6.95 2.64
CA GLN A 56 -10.62 6.87 1.85
C GLN A 56 -11.82 7.00 2.79
N LYS A 57 -12.86 7.69 2.34
CA LYS A 57 -14.09 7.87 3.12
C LYS A 57 -14.64 6.52 3.57
N GLY A 58 -14.90 6.39 4.88
CA GLY A 58 -15.47 5.18 5.46
C GLY A 58 -14.44 4.10 5.83
N LEU A 59 -13.15 4.35 5.59
CA LEU A 59 -12.06 3.46 5.99
C LEU A 59 -11.12 4.16 6.98
N PRO A 60 -10.49 3.41 7.91
CA PRO A 60 -9.35 3.94 8.63
C PRO A 60 -8.20 4.24 7.66
N PRO A 61 -7.29 5.18 8.02
CA PRO A 61 -6.08 5.39 7.26
C PRO A 61 -5.29 4.09 7.06
N PHE A 62 -4.75 3.91 5.87
CA PHE A 62 -4.02 2.70 5.50
C PHE A 62 -2.69 3.07 4.84
N SER A 63 -1.70 2.21 5.02
CA SER A 63 -0.38 2.39 4.44
C SER A 63 -0.19 1.53 3.21
N VAL A 64 0.46 2.08 2.18
CA VAL A 64 0.85 1.35 0.97
C VAL A 64 2.37 1.34 0.86
N LYS A 65 2.91 0.14 0.60
CA LYS A 65 4.35 -0.08 0.37
C LYS A 65 4.68 0.06 -1.12
N PHE A 66 5.78 0.75 -1.42
CA PHE A 66 6.39 0.84 -2.75
C PHE A 66 7.77 0.19 -2.71
N THR A 67 8.15 -0.55 -3.75
CA THR A 67 9.49 -1.17 -3.83
C THR A 67 10.56 -0.20 -4.32
N THR A 68 10.15 0.90 -4.92
CA THR A 68 11.00 1.98 -5.43
C THR A 68 10.60 3.29 -4.78
N ASP A 69 11.49 4.27 -4.87
CA ASP A 69 11.14 5.66 -4.56
C ASP A 69 10.13 6.15 -5.61
N VAL A 70 9.06 6.81 -5.17
CA VAL A 70 7.96 7.26 -6.04
C VAL A 70 7.67 8.73 -5.77
N ASP A 71 7.25 9.47 -6.79
CA ASP A 71 6.91 10.88 -6.65
C ASP A 71 5.60 11.03 -5.86
N LEU A 72 5.73 11.29 -4.57
CA LEU A 72 4.58 11.47 -3.69
C LEU A 72 3.92 12.84 -3.95
N PRO A 73 2.64 12.89 -4.35
CA PRO A 73 1.91 14.14 -4.56
C PRO A 73 1.75 14.94 -3.27
N THR A 74 1.24 16.17 -3.38
CA THR A 74 1.04 17.00 -2.20
C THR A 74 0.05 16.40 -1.21
N TYR A 75 0.13 16.83 0.05
CA TYR A 75 -0.82 16.45 1.08
C TYR A 75 -2.24 16.81 0.63
N MET A 76 -3.18 15.87 0.80
CA MET A 76 -4.58 15.93 0.37
C MET A 76 -4.82 15.93 -1.15
N SER A 77 -3.80 15.68 -1.97
CA SER A 77 -4.01 15.35 -3.38
C SER A 77 -4.80 14.04 -3.52
N ILE A 78 -5.73 14.01 -4.48
CA ILE A 78 -6.42 12.79 -4.88
C ILE A 78 -5.47 11.99 -5.77
N ILE A 79 -5.35 10.70 -5.51
CA ILE A 79 -4.42 9.84 -6.24
C ILE A 79 -5.12 8.62 -6.84
N GLN A 80 -4.45 8.03 -7.82
CA GLN A 80 -4.74 6.70 -8.32
C GLN A 80 -3.47 5.86 -8.24
N PHE A 81 -3.56 4.69 -7.62
CA PHE A 81 -2.47 3.72 -7.59
C PHE A 81 -2.31 3.02 -8.94
N ASP A 82 -1.07 2.77 -9.33
CA ASP A 82 -0.72 1.79 -10.37
C ASP A 82 -0.46 0.43 -9.71
N ASP A 83 -1.23 -0.58 -10.13
CA ASP A 83 -1.13 -1.96 -9.66
C ASP A 83 -1.20 -2.09 -8.12
N LEU A 84 -2.26 -1.54 -7.52
CA LEU A 84 -2.55 -1.76 -6.11
C LEU A 84 -2.86 -3.24 -5.87
N GLN A 85 -2.14 -3.83 -4.93
CA GLN A 85 -2.29 -5.22 -4.51
C GLN A 85 -2.34 -5.30 -2.98
N ALA A 86 -3.01 -6.31 -2.46
CA ALA A 86 -3.05 -6.58 -1.03
C ALA A 86 -2.80 -8.05 -0.73
N CYS A 87 -2.32 -8.33 0.48
CA CYS A 87 -2.27 -9.67 1.03
C CYS A 87 -2.77 -9.68 2.48
N GLU A 88 -3.30 -10.82 2.89
CA GLU A 88 -3.76 -11.05 4.26
C GLU A 88 -2.70 -11.85 5.03
N VAL A 89 -2.24 -11.33 6.17
CA VAL A 89 -1.32 -12.05 7.06
C VAL A 89 -1.85 -11.98 8.49
N GLY A 90 -2.32 -13.11 8.99
CA GLY A 90 -3.07 -13.17 10.25
C GLY A 90 -4.37 -12.38 10.13
N ASN A 91 -4.58 -11.44 11.04
CA ASN A 91 -5.76 -10.55 11.04
C ASN A 91 -5.46 -9.17 10.40
N ASN A 92 -4.32 -9.03 9.72
CA ASN A 92 -3.89 -7.78 9.12
C ASN A 92 -3.91 -7.86 7.60
N VAL A 93 -4.18 -6.72 6.96
CA VAL A 93 -4.11 -6.54 5.51
C VAL A 93 -2.96 -5.61 5.20
N TYR A 94 -2.11 -6.02 4.26
CA TYR A 94 -0.95 -5.24 3.82
C TYR A 94 -1.12 -4.87 2.37
N PHE A 95 -0.92 -3.59 2.06
CA PHE A 95 -1.03 -3.06 0.71
C PHE A 95 0.35 -2.77 0.13
N LYS A 96 0.49 -3.03 -1.17
CA LYS A 96 1.61 -2.54 -1.97
C LYS A 96 1.09 -2.02 -3.30
N ALA A 97 1.81 -1.09 -3.89
CA ALA A 97 1.56 -0.63 -5.25
C ALA A 97 2.90 -0.50 -5.99
N ARG A 98 2.82 -0.49 -7.33
CA ARG A 98 4.00 -0.24 -8.16
C ARG A 98 4.35 1.23 -8.15
N ASP A 99 3.34 2.07 -8.34
CA ASP A 99 3.47 3.52 -8.42
C ASP A 99 2.12 4.17 -8.06
N LEU A 100 2.05 5.50 -8.15
CA LEU A 100 0.84 6.27 -8.01
C LEU A 100 0.93 7.55 -8.86
N LYS A 101 -0.23 8.13 -9.19
CA LYS A 101 -0.31 9.44 -9.83
C LYS A 101 -1.36 10.31 -9.18
N GLU A 102 -1.13 11.61 -9.16
CA GLU A 102 -2.18 12.58 -8.83
C GLU A 102 -3.24 12.61 -9.94
N ILE A 103 -4.50 12.75 -9.53
CA ILE A 103 -5.63 12.95 -10.43
C ILE A 103 -6.37 14.23 -10.02
N LYS A 104 -6.85 14.97 -11.02
CA LYS A 104 -7.56 16.24 -10.87
C LYS A 104 -9.07 16.04 -10.92
#